data_AF-A0A673NL51-F1
#
_entry.id   AF-A0A673NL51-F1
#
_cell.length_a   1.000
_cell.length_b   1.000
_cell.length_c   1.000
_cell.angle_alpha   90.00
_cell.angle_beta   90.00
_cell.angle_gamma   90.00
#
_symmetry.space_group_name_H-M   'P 1'
#
loop_
_entity.id
_entity.type
_entity.pdbx_description
1 polymer ?
#
loop_
_entity_poly.entity_id
_entity_poly.type
_entity_poly.pdbx_seq_one_letter_code
_entity_poly.pdbx_strand_id
1 'polypeptide(L)'
;MNPNYTEFKFPQIKAHPWTKVFKPRTPPEAIALCSRLLEYTPVTRLSPLQACAHAFFDELRQPGTRLPSGRELPPLFNFTTTGESQEPFMRILSNQHIRMISEGSRDTEDGSNGAENSALHHGN
;
A
#
# COMPACT_ATOMS: atom_id res chain seq x y z
N MET A 1 -3.71 6.23 29.47
CA MET A 1 -3.38 5.91 30.88
C MET A 1 -4.38 6.59 31.78
N ASN A 2 -4.68 6.00 32.95
CA ASN A 2 -5.72 6.47 33.85
C ASN A 2 -5.23 7.67 34.68
N PRO A 3 -5.82 8.88 34.52
CA PRO A 3 -5.42 10.08 35.26
C PRO A 3 -5.55 9.94 36.78
N ASN A 4 -6.43 9.05 37.24
CA ASN A 4 -6.67 8.81 38.66
C ASN A 4 -5.67 7.81 39.28
N TYR A 5 -4.68 7.35 38.51
CA TYR A 5 -3.77 6.28 38.90
C TYR A 5 -2.30 6.75 38.79
N THR A 6 -1.94 7.72 39.63
CA THR A 6 -0.62 8.40 39.60
C THR A 6 0.33 7.95 40.71
N GLU A 7 -0.18 7.43 41.83
CA GLU A 7 0.61 7.22 43.07
C GLU A 7 1.01 5.77 43.36
N PHE A 8 0.77 4.83 42.45
CA PHE A 8 1.24 3.47 42.64
C PHE A 8 2.76 3.38 42.38
N LYS A 9 3.53 3.00 43.39
CA LYS A 9 4.97 2.76 43.25
C LYS A 9 5.21 1.39 42.60
N PHE A 10 5.42 1.39 41.29
CA PHE A 10 5.88 0.21 40.58
C PHE A 10 7.39 0.00 40.76
N PRO A 11 7.86 -1.26 40.74
CA PRO A 11 9.27 -1.55 40.47
C PRO A 11 9.70 -0.86 39.18
N GLN A 12 10.88 -0.24 39.17
CA GLN A 12 11.42 0.36 37.96
C GLN A 12 11.99 -0.73 37.06
N ILE A 13 11.23 -1.12 36.04
CA ILE A 13 11.66 -2.05 35.00
C ILE A 13 12.11 -1.23 33.78
N LYS A 14 13.35 -1.44 33.36
CA LYS A 14 13.86 -0.81 32.13
C LYS A 14 13.21 -1.47 30.91
N ALA A 15 12.84 -0.64 29.93
CA ALA A 15 12.33 -1.14 28.66
C ALA A 15 13.34 -2.10 28.01
N HIS A 16 12.85 -3.25 27.57
CA HIS A 16 13.65 -4.17 26.78
C HIS A 16 13.71 -3.68 25.33
N PRO A 17 14.88 -3.66 24.67
CA PRO A 17 14.97 -3.23 23.28
C PRO A 17 14.09 -4.08 22.36
N TRP A 18 13.29 -3.44 21.50
CA TRP A 18 12.39 -4.13 20.59
C TRP A 18 13.09 -5.17 19.70
N THR A 19 14.31 -4.88 19.24
CA THR A 19 15.14 -5.80 18.45
C THR A 19 15.51 -7.10 19.18
N LYS A 20 15.41 -7.13 20.51
CA LYS A 20 15.64 -8.32 21.34
C LYS A 20 14.35 -9.04 21.76
N VAL A 21 13.20 -8.38 21.60
CA VAL A 21 11.88 -8.98 21.83
C VAL A 21 11.51 -9.93 20.69
N PHE A 22 11.87 -9.57 19.47
CA PHE A 22 11.59 -10.36 18.26
C PHE A 22 12.74 -11.31 17.89
N LYS A 23 12.45 -12.29 17.02
CA LYS A 23 13.47 -13.22 16.50
C LYS A 23 14.43 -12.46 15.56
N PRO A 24 15.70 -12.90 15.41
CA PRO A 24 16.68 -12.21 14.56
C PRO A 24 16.31 -12.03 13.09
N ARG A 25 15.39 -12.85 12.55
CA ARG A 25 14.92 -12.77 11.15
C ARG A 25 13.65 -11.94 10.98
N THR A 26 13.16 -11.28 12.01
CA THR A 26 12.00 -10.41 11.90
C THR A 26 12.37 -9.15 11.11
N PRO A 27 11.60 -8.76 10.08
CA PRO A 27 11.88 -7.55 9.31
C PRO A 27 11.92 -6.30 10.20
N PRO A 28 12.91 -5.40 10.02
CA PRO A 28 13.04 -4.21 10.85
C PRO A 28 11.83 -3.28 10.75
N GLU A 29 11.16 -3.23 9.62
CA GLU A 29 9.94 -2.44 9.38
C GLU A 29 8.76 -2.94 10.23
N ALA A 30 8.67 -4.26 10.45
CA ALA A 30 7.65 -4.84 11.32
C ALA A 30 7.88 -4.43 12.78
N ILE A 31 9.13 -4.46 13.22
CA ILE A 31 9.54 -4.05 14.57
C ILE A 31 9.25 -2.55 14.77
N ALA A 32 9.58 -1.73 13.78
CA ALA A 32 9.30 -0.30 13.80
C ALA A 32 7.79 -0.01 13.91
N LEU A 33 6.96 -0.70 13.12
CA LEU A 33 5.50 -0.56 13.19
C LEU A 33 4.97 -0.93 14.59
N CYS A 34 5.38 -2.07 15.14
CA CYS A 34 4.98 -2.50 16.48
C CYS A 34 5.36 -1.48 17.55
N SER A 35 6.58 -0.93 17.48
CA SER A 35 7.04 0.07 18.45
C SER A 35 6.18 1.34 18.47
N ARG A 36 5.62 1.71 17.32
CA ARG A 36 4.77 2.89 17.15
C ARG A 36 3.29 2.65 17.49
N LEU A 37 2.86 1.38 17.55
CA LEU A 37 1.51 0.98 17.95
C LEU A 37 1.43 0.73 19.46
N LEU A 38 2.44 0.11 20.03
CA LEU A 38 2.51 -0.33 21.43
C LEU A 38 3.08 0.77 22.34
N GLU A 39 2.55 1.98 22.20
CA GLU A 39 2.90 3.13 23.02
C GLU A 39 1.98 3.26 24.24
N TYR A 40 2.57 3.58 25.39
CA TYR A 40 1.83 3.77 26.63
C TYR A 40 0.94 5.02 26.57
N THR A 41 1.47 6.08 25.98
CA THR A 41 0.76 7.35 25.78
C THR A 41 -0.21 7.20 24.60
N PRO A 42 -1.53 7.28 24.81
CA PRO A 42 -2.48 6.97 23.75
C PRO A 42 -2.36 7.86 22.50
N VAL A 43 -2.03 9.15 22.71
CA VAL A 43 -1.97 10.14 21.62
C VAL A 43 -0.72 10.03 20.75
N THR A 44 0.31 9.28 21.17
CA THR A 44 1.53 9.07 20.38
C THR A 44 1.43 7.84 19.47
N ARG A 45 0.39 7.02 19.65
CA ARG A 45 0.13 5.85 18.81
C ARG A 45 -0.18 6.27 17.38
N LEU A 46 0.23 5.45 16.42
CA LEU A 46 -0.21 5.62 15.03
C LEU A 46 -1.73 5.49 14.93
N SER A 47 -2.34 6.38 14.15
CA SER A 47 -3.72 6.19 13.73
C SER A 47 -3.83 4.99 12.77
N PRO A 48 -5.02 4.39 12.62
CA PRO A 48 -5.20 3.25 11.72
C PRO A 48 -4.74 3.55 10.28
N LEU A 49 -5.08 4.73 9.74
CA LEU A 49 -4.72 5.10 8.38
C LEU A 49 -3.20 5.35 8.24
N GLN A 50 -2.56 5.93 9.25
CA GLN A 50 -1.10 6.08 9.28
C GLN A 50 -0.40 4.72 9.33
N ALA A 51 -0.95 3.76 10.07
CA ALA A 51 -0.42 2.40 10.12
C ALA A 51 -0.54 1.70 8.75
N CYS A 52 -1.67 1.85 8.04
CA CYS A 52 -1.84 1.29 6.69
C CYS A 52 -0.80 1.82 5.69
N ALA A 53 -0.39 3.07 5.83
CA ALA A 53 0.64 3.69 4.99
C ALA A 53 2.07 3.42 5.46
N HIS A 54 2.27 2.63 6.51
CA HIS A 54 3.61 2.29 6.99
C HIS A 54 4.38 1.44 5.97
N ALA A 55 5.70 1.62 5.89
CA ALA A 55 6.59 0.96 4.93
C ALA A 55 6.54 -0.58 4.98
N PHE A 56 6.18 -1.14 6.14
CA PHE A 56 5.94 -2.57 6.31
C PHE A 56 4.91 -3.13 5.30
N PHE A 57 3.97 -2.32 4.84
CA PHE A 57 2.95 -2.70 3.86
C PHE A 57 3.30 -2.27 2.41
N ASP A 58 4.53 -1.81 2.14
CA ASP A 58 4.92 -1.37 0.79
C ASP A 58 4.86 -2.48 -0.25
N GLU A 59 5.15 -3.72 0.13
CA GLU A 59 5.04 -4.89 -0.76
C GLU A 59 3.62 -5.06 -1.31
N LEU A 60 2.59 -4.78 -0.50
CA LEU A 60 1.19 -4.88 -0.91
C LEU A 60 0.79 -3.81 -1.94
N ARG A 61 1.58 -2.74 -2.05
CA ARG A 61 1.39 -1.66 -3.01
C ARG A 61 2.13 -1.89 -4.33
N GLN A 62 3.09 -2.82 -4.36
CA GLN A 62 3.86 -3.13 -5.57
C GLN A 62 2.97 -3.79 -6.62
N PRO A 63 3.10 -3.39 -7.89
CA PRO A 63 2.36 -4.04 -8.96
C PRO A 63 2.84 -5.47 -9.16
N GLY A 64 1.91 -6.39 -9.37
CA GLY A 64 2.21 -7.80 -9.60
C GLY A 64 2.47 -8.62 -8.33
N THR A 65 2.39 -8.01 -7.14
CA THR A 65 2.38 -8.78 -5.87
C THR A 65 1.23 -9.76 -5.87
N ARG A 66 1.54 -11.01 -5.50
CA ARG A 66 0.60 -12.13 -5.47
C ARG A 66 0.67 -12.82 -4.13
N LEU A 67 -0.41 -13.49 -3.78
CA LEU A 67 -0.43 -14.38 -2.62
C LEU A 67 0.61 -15.50 -2.83
N PRO A 68 1.09 -16.15 -1.74
CA PRO A 68 1.99 -17.30 -1.85
C PRO A 68 1.42 -18.46 -2.70
N SER A 69 0.10 -18.52 -2.88
CA SER A 69 -0.58 -19.46 -3.76
C SER A 69 -0.54 -19.09 -5.26
N GLY A 70 0.03 -17.94 -5.62
CA GLY A 70 0.02 -17.36 -6.96
C GLY A 70 -1.26 -16.57 -7.32
N ARG A 71 -2.28 -16.63 -6.46
CA ARG A 71 -3.53 -15.86 -6.65
C ARG A 71 -3.31 -14.37 -6.47
N GLU A 72 -4.17 -13.57 -7.09
CA GLU A 72 -4.18 -12.12 -6.93
C GLU A 72 -4.56 -11.72 -5.51
N LEU A 73 -4.08 -10.54 -5.10
CA LEU A 73 -4.47 -9.93 -3.84
C LEU A 73 -5.98 -9.57 -3.87
N PRO A 74 -6.68 -9.64 -2.73
CA PRO A 74 -8.03 -9.10 -2.62
C PRO A 74 -8.03 -7.57 -2.83
N PRO A 75 -9.19 -6.92 -2.99
CA PRO A 75 -9.25 -5.46 -3.05
C PRO A 75 -8.68 -4.84 -1.76
N LEU A 76 -7.55 -4.12 -1.88
CA LEU A 76 -6.87 -3.47 -0.75
C LEU A 76 -7.00 -1.93 -0.76
N PHE A 77 -7.33 -1.35 -1.92
CA PHE A 77 -7.28 0.10 -2.16
C PHE A 77 -8.65 0.70 -2.54
N ASN A 78 -9.72 -0.04 -2.31
CA ASN A 78 -11.11 0.36 -2.59
C ASN A 78 -11.70 1.23 -1.46
N PHE A 79 -10.99 2.28 -1.08
CA PHE A 79 -11.45 3.17 -0.02
C PHE A 79 -12.64 4.03 -0.46
N THR A 80 -13.60 4.25 0.44
CA THR A 80 -14.73 5.14 0.19
C THR A 80 -14.40 6.57 0.62
N THR A 81 -14.75 7.56 -0.20
CA THR A 81 -14.60 8.98 0.12
C THR A 81 -15.66 9.41 1.12
N THR A 82 -15.52 9.02 2.39
CA THR A 82 -16.52 9.31 3.43
C THR A 82 -16.02 10.31 4.48
N GLY A 83 -14.95 11.06 4.18
CA GLY A 83 -14.48 12.14 5.06
C GLY A 83 -13.40 13.01 4.41
N GLU A 84 -13.59 14.32 4.46
CA GLU A 84 -12.79 15.36 3.78
C GLU A 84 -11.32 15.45 4.25
N SER A 85 -10.93 14.75 5.32
CA SER A 85 -9.61 14.87 5.96
C SER A 85 -8.63 13.73 5.68
N GLN A 86 -8.99 12.72 4.88
CA GLN A 86 -8.15 11.53 4.66
C GLN A 86 -7.40 11.51 3.31
N GLU A 87 -7.62 12.51 2.47
CA GLU A 87 -7.10 12.63 1.10
C GLU A 87 -5.58 12.40 0.95
N PRO A 88 -4.67 12.97 1.79
CA PRO A 88 -3.23 12.78 1.59
C PRO A 88 -2.77 11.34 1.77
N PHE A 89 -3.33 10.63 2.76
CA PHE A 89 -2.99 9.24 3.05
C PHE A 89 -3.66 8.27 2.07
N MET A 90 -4.92 8.55 1.71
CA MET A 90 -5.63 7.82 0.65
C MET A 90 -4.86 7.90 -0.67
N ARG A 91 -4.26 9.05 -0.95
CA ARG A 91 -3.39 9.26 -2.11
C ARG A 91 -2.09 8.47 -2.02
N ILE A 92 -1.42 8.42 -0.86
CA ILE A 92 -0.23 7.57 -0.67
C ILE A 92 -0.56 6.10 -0.90
N LEU A 93 -1.72 5.64 -0.41
CA LEU A 93 -2.16 4.26 -0.56
C LEU A 93 -2.58 3.91 -2.00
N SER A 94 -3.14 4.86 -2.76
CA SER A 94 -3.65 4.62 -4.12
C SER A 94 -2.66 4.94 -5.25
N ASN A 95 -1.67 5.81 -5.03
CA ASN A 95 -0.76 6.31 -6.06
C ASN A 95 0.11 5.23 -6.74
N GLN A 96 0.35 4.07 -6.11
CA GLN A 96 1.11 2.98 -6.75
C GLN A 96 0.27 2.10 -7.69
N HIS A 97 -1.06 2.08 -7.51
CA HIS A 97 -1.95 1.26 -8.35
C HIS A 97 -2.44 1.99 -9.62
N ILE A 98 -2.66 3.31 -9.53
CA ILE A 98 -3.30 4.09 -10.62
C ILE A 98 -2.36 4.37 -11.81
N ARG A 99 -1.04 4.37 -11.62
CA ARG A 99 -0.11 4.73 -12.71
C ARG A 99 -0.08 3.73 -13.88
N MET A 100 -0.42 2.45 -13.67
CA MET A 100 -0.30 1.45 -14.74
C MET A 100 -1.59 1.12 -15.50
N ILE A 101 -2.77 1.48 -14.98
CA ILE A 101 -4.02 1.35 -15.76
C ILE A 101 -3.99 2.32 -16.97
N SER A 102 -3.21 3.39 -16.88
CA SER A 102 -3.03 4.39 -17.94
C SER A 102 -2.03 3.99 -19.04
N GLU A 103 -1.16 3.00 -18.82
CA GLU A 103 -0.04 2.70 -19.73
C GLU A 103 -0.18 1.38 -20.50
N GLY A 104 -1.19 0.55 -20.17
CA GLY A 104 -1.42 -0.75 -20.83
C GLY A 104 -2.33 -0.74 -22.07
N SER A 105 -2.76 0.43 -22.57
CA SER A 105 -3.74 0.53 -23.67
C SER A 105 -3.27 1.42 -24.84
N ARG A 106 -1.98 1.41 -25.16
CA ARG A 106 -1.46 2.03 -26.39
C ARG A 106 -0.85 0.98 -27.33
N ASP A 107 -1.63 0.72 -28.38
CA ASP A 107 -1.20 0.53 -29.76
C ASP A 107 -0.56 -0.81 -30.15
N THR A 108 -1.41 -1.77 -30.52
CA THR A 108 -1.16 -2.68 -31.64
C THR A 108 -2.24 -2.46 -32.70
N GLU A 109 -2.11 -1.40 -33.49
CA GLU A 109 -2.72 -1.36 -34.83
C GLU A 109 -1.64 -1.78 -35.83
N ASP A 110 -1.80 -3.02 -36.25
CA ASP A 110 -1.01 -3.74 -37.26
C ASP A 110 -1.13 -3.06 -38.62
N GLY A 111 0.02 -2.79 -39.23
CA GLY A 111 0.13 -2.23 -40.56
C GLY A 111 -0.16 -3.29 -41.61
N SER A 112 -1.21 -3.08 -42.41
CA SER A 112 -1.41 -3.84 -43.65
C SER A 112 -1.50 -2.90 -44.84
N ASN A 113 -0.34 -2.71 -45.47
CA ASN A 113 -0.19 -2.17 -46.82
C ASN A 113 -0.70 -3.20 -47.83
N GLY A 114 -1.70 -2.84 -48.62
CA GLY A 114 -2.27 -3.69 -49.67
C GLY A 114 -2.60 -2.92 -50.95
N ALA A 115 -1.56 -2.64 -51.73
CA ALA A 115 -1.50 -2.48 -53.19
C ALA A 115 -2.66 -1.77 -53.93
N GLU A 116 -2.41 -0.52 -54.32
CA GLU A 116 -2.97 0.10 -55.52
C GLU A 116 -2.26 -0.45 -56.77
N ASN A 117 -3.02 -0.96 -57.77
CA ASN A 117 -2.95 -0.53 -59.18
C ASN A 117 -3.74 -1.41 -60.16
N SER A 118 -4.49 -0.71 -61.04
CA SER A 118 -4.87 -1.03 -62.44
C SER A 118 -5.88 -2.18 -62.66
N ALA A 119 -6.84 -2.16 -63.60
CA ALA A 119 -7.17 -1.27 -64.71
C ALA A 119 -8.50 -1.73 -65.38
N LEU A 120 -9.23 -0.75 -65.97
CA LEU A 120 -10.00 -0.83 -67.23
C LEU A 120 -11.42 -1.47 -67.33
N HIS A 121 -12.36 -0.58 -67.68
CA HIS A 121 -13.32 -0.66 -68.82
C HIS A 121 -14.62 -1.48 -68.66
N HIS A 122 -15.77 -0.77 -68.57
CA HIS A 122 -16.67 -0.49 -69.71
C HIS A 122 -17.89 0.31 -69.24
N GLY A 123 -18.16 1.41 -69.95
CA GLY A 123 -19.50 1.99 -70.03
C GLY A 123 -20.15 1.54 -71.32
N ASN A 124 -21.36 0.99 -71.25
CA ASN A 124 -22.60 1.50 -71.84
C ASN A 124 -23.73 0.52 -71.49
#